data_AF-A0A7V0W028-F1
#
_entry.id   AF-A0A7V0W028-F1
#
_cell.length_a   1.000
_cell.length_b   1.000
_cell.length_c   1.000
_cell.angle_alpha   90.00
_cell.angle_beta   90.00
_cell.angle_gamma   90.00
#
_symmetry.space_group_name_H-M   'P 1'
#
loop_
_entity.id
_entity.type
_entity.pdbx_description
1 polymer ?
#
loop_
_entity_poly.entity_id
_entity_poly.type
_entity_poly.pdbx_seq_one_letter_code
_entity_poly.pdbx_strand_id
1 'polypeptide(L)'
;MITKDNYVLCFIILLIVTIVFPILAFAENWSQWRGPFFNGSTTEKNLPINWSKTENVLWVVKMPGPGFSTPIIYEDKVFVTALDSATNKLLAICIDRKSGNELWKYEVADGLENRNGNNGAVPSPVTDGKSV
;
A
#
# COMPACT_ATOMS: atom_id res chain seq x y z
N MET A 1 29.13 -0.01 -45.26
CA MET A 1 28.01 -0.71 -45.91
C MET A 1 27.23 -1.42 -44.80
N ILE A 2 26.12 -0.84 -44.34
CA ILE A 2 25.32 -1.40 -43.24
C ILE A 2 24.38 -2.43 -43.88
N THR A 3 24.54 -3.71 -43.53
CA THR A 3 23.78 -4.83 -44.12
C THR A 3 22.36 -4.90 -43.53
N LYS A 4 21.41 -5.51 -44.25
CA LYS A 4 20.02 -5.71 -43.81
C LYS A 4 19.89 -6.32 -42.42
N ASP A 5 20.86 -7.14 -42.03
CA ASP A 5 20.93 -7.82 -40.73
C ASP A 5 21.06 -6.83 -39.55
N ASN A 6 21.72 -5.69 -39.77
CA ASN A 6 21.85 -4.64 -38.76
C ASN A 6 20.51 -3.93 -38.48
N TYR A 7 19.61 -3.85 -39.47
CA TYR A 7 18.28 -3.25 -39.28
C TYR A 7 17.35 -4.17 -38.49
N VAL A 8 17.40 -5.48 -38.72
CA VAL A 8 16.61 -6.47 -37.98
C VAL A 8 17.07 -6.52 -36.52
N LEU A 9 18.39 -6.52 -36.28
CA LEU A 9 18.94 -6.51 -34.93
C LEU A 9 18.56 -5.23 -34.16
N CYS A 10 18.68 -4.06 -34.79
CA CYS A 10 18.25 -2.79 -34.18
C CYS A 10 16.74 -2.78 -33.86
N PHE A 11 15.91 -3.35 -34.74
CA PHE A 11 14.46 -3.42 -34.52
C PHE A 11 14.10 -4.33 -33.35
N ILE A 12 14.78 -5.48 -33.22
CA ILE A 12 14.61 -6.39 -32.09
C ILE A 12 15.07 -5.74 -30.77
N ILE A 13 16.21 -5.05 -30.77
CA ILE A 13 16.70 -4.32 -29.59
C ILE A 13 15.70 -3.22 -29.19
N LEU A 14 15.18 -2.46 -30.16
CA LEU A 14 14.19 -1.40 -29.90
C LEU A 14 12.88 -1.96 -29.33
N LEU A 15 12.43 -3.12 -29.83
CA LEU A 15 11.25 -3.83 -29.34
C LEU A 15 11.45 -4.34 -27.90
N ILE A 16 12.62 -4.91 -27.59
CA ILE A 16 12.95 -5.36 -26.24
C ILE A 16 13.01 -4.18 -25.27
N VAL A 17 13.65 -3.07 -25.66
CA VAL A 17 13.74 -1.86 -24.83
C VAL A 17 12.35 -1.30 -24.53
N THR A 18 11.43 -1.27 -25.50
CA THR A 18 10.06 -0.79 -25.29
C THR A 18 9.23 -1.71 -24.39
N ILE A 19 9.44 -3.03 -24.45
CA ILE A 19 8.73 -3.99 -23.59
C ILE A 19 9.24 -3.94 -22.13
N VAL A 20 10.53 -3.68 -21.92
CA VAL A 20 11.15 -3.71 -20.58
C VAL A 20 11.02 -2.37 -19.84
N PHE A 21 10.85 -1.25 -20.54
CA PHE A 21 10.77 0.09 -19.94
C PHE A 21 9.64 0.31 -18.89
N PRO A 22 8.40 -0.18 -19.05
CA PRO A 22 7.33 0.06 -18.08
C PRO A 22 7.51 -0.69 -16.75
N ILE A 23 8.51 -1.57 -16.62
CA ILE A 23 8.77 -2.37 -15.41
C ILE A 23 9.49 -1.53 -14.33
N LEU A 24 9.97 -0.33 -14.67
CA LEU A 24 10.77 0.51 -13.76
C LEU A 24 9.94 1.49 -12.91
N ALA A 25 8.61 1.49 -13.03
CA ALA A 25 7.75 2.34 -12.23
C ALA A 25 7.49 1.70 -10.86
N PHE A 26 8.41 1.93 -9.91
CA PHE A 26 8.20 1.60 -8.49
C PHE A 26 7.81 2.87 -7.73
N ALA A 27 6.63 2.84 -7.11
CA ALA A 27 6.28 3.86 -6.12
C ALA A 27 7.15 3.70 -4.87
N GLU A 28 7.41 4.80 -4.17
CA GLU A 28 8.19 4.78 -2.93
C GLU A 28 7.42 4.07 -1.79
N ASN A 29 8.15 3.41 -0.90
CA ASN A 29 7.57 2.82 0.30
C ASN A 29 7.17 3.91 1.31
N TRP A 30 6.04 3.69 1.99
CA TRP A 30 5.53 4.54 3.07
C TRP A 30 5.50 3.72 4.36
N SER A 31 6.68 3.35 4.87
CA SER A 31 6.81 2.33 5.92
C SER A 31 6.40 2.78 7.33
N GLN A 32 6.03 4.05 7.51
CA GLN A 32 5.62 4.65 8.80
C GLN A 32 4.71 5.85 8.56
N TRP A 33 3.98 6.30 9.58
CA TRP A 33 2.89 7.28 9.46
C TRP A 33 3.26 8.63 8.81
N ARG A 34 4.51 9.09 8.90
CA ARG A 34 5.02 10.33 8.25
C ARG A 34 5.74 10.09 6.92
N GLY A 35 5.71 8.87 6.39
CA GLY A 35 6.27 8.54 5.08
C GLY A 35 7.80 8.51 5.02
N PRO A 36 8.37 8.35 3.82
CA PRO A 36 9.80 8.13 3.61
C PRO A 36 10.68 9.28 4.13
N PHE A 37 10.16 10.51 4.12
CA PHE A 37 10.88 11.71 4.56
C PHE A 37 10.54 12.17 5.99
N PHE A 38 9.76 11.40 6.75
CA PHE A 38 9.35 11.74 8.12
C PHE A 38 8.63 13.10 8.27
N ASN A 39 8.05 13.62 7.20
CA ASN A 39 7.38 14.93 7.17
C ASN A 39 5.97 14.90 6.55
N GLY A 40 5.48 13.73 6.14
CA GLY A 40 4.18 13.55 5.50
C GLY A 40 4.12 13.98 4.02
N SER A 41 5.26 14.18 3.36
CA SER A 41 5.33 14.58 1.94
C SER A 41 5.65 13.42 1.01
N THR A 42 5.31 13.58 -0.28
CA THR A 42 5.68 12.69 -1.38
C THR A 42 6.27 13.49 -2.53
N THR A 43 7.16 12.86 -3.31
CA THR A 43 7.64 13.40 -4.59
C THR A 43 6.74 13.03 -5.77
N GLU A 44 5.72 12.19 -5.54
CA GLU A 44 4.78 11.76 -6.58
C GLU A 44 4.04 12.94 -7.21
N LYS A 45 3.77 12.81 -8.51
CA LYS A 45 3.13 13.87 -9.32
C LYS A 45 1.91 13.34 -10.03
N ASN A 46 1.09 14.26 -10.53
CA ASN A 46 -0.13 13.95 -11.27
C ASN A 46 -1.12 13.09 -10.45
N LEU A 47 -1.14 13.29 -9.13
CA LEU A 47 -2.09 12.64 -8.25
C LEU A 47 -3.51 13.13 -8.57
N PRO A 48 -4.52 12.24 -8.53
CA PRO A 48 -5.92 12.63 -8.76
C PRO A 48 -6.37 13.63 -7.68
N ILE A 49 -6.97 14.74 -8.12
CA ILE A 49 -7.49 15.81 -7.24
C ILE A 49 -9.00 15.75 -7.05
N ASN A 50 -9.71 14.96 -7.86
CA ASN A 50 -11.14 14.73 -7.75
C ASN A 50 -11.37 13.32 -7.23
N TRP A 51 -12.33 13.14 -6.31
CA TRP A 51 -12.60 11.86 -5.68
C TRP A 51 -14.09 11.71 -5.42
N SER A 52 -14.56 10.47 -5.49
CA SER A 52 -15.89 10.09 -4.99
C SER A 52 -15.84 8.69 -4.38
N LYS A 53 -17.01 8.12 -4.07
CA LYS A 53 -17.08 6.72 -3.59
C LYS A 53 -16.67 5.70 -4.65
N THR A 54 -16.59 6.10 -5.92
CA THR A 54 -16.31 5.21 -7.06
C THR A 54 -15.30 5.79 -8.05
N GLU A 55 -15.16 7.11 -8.11
CA GLU A 55 -14.20 7.78 -9.00
C GLU A 55 -12.81 7.83 -8.35
N ASN A 56 -11.79 7.48 -9.13
CA ASN A 56 -10.39 7.36 -8.69
C ASN A 56 -10.16 6.36 -7.54
N VAL A 57 -11.12 5.46 -7.30
CA VAL A 57 -11.02 4.38 -6.31
C VAL A 57 -10.65 3.07 -7.02
N LEU A 58 -9.51 2.47 -6.66
CA LEU A 58 -9.08 1.18 -7.22
C LEU A 58 -9.83 0.00 -6.58
N TRP A 59 -10.04 0.04 -5.27
CA TRP A 59 -10.75 -0.99 -4.52
C TRP A 59 -11.25 -0.43 -3.20
N VAL A 60 -12.23 -1.12 -2.62
CA VAL A 60 -12.75 -0.88 -1.27
C VAL A 60 -12.83 -2.23 -0.57
N VAL A 61 -12.37 -2.28 0.67
CA VAL A 61 -12.39 -3.48 1.50
C VAL A 61 -13.20 -3.22 2.76
N LYS A 62 -14.02 -4.19 3.15
CA LYS A 62 -14.80 -4.11 4.39
C LYS A 62 -13.90 -4.46 5.57
N MET A 63 -13.77 -3.53 6.51
CA MET A 63 -13.01 -3.76 7.75
C MET A 63 -13.83 -4.53 8.79
N PRO A 64 -13.20 -5.34 9.66
CA PRO A 64 -13.87 -6.08 10.75
C PRO A 64 -14.43 -5.15 11.84
N GLY A 65 -13.94 -3.92 11.89
CA GLY A 65 -14.48 -2.88 12.75
C GLY A 65 -13.69 -1.57 12.63
N PRO A 66 -13.90 -0.64 13.57
CA PRO A 66 -13.30 0.68 13.51
C PRO A 66 -11.78 0.64 13.70
N GLY A 67 -11.06 1.34 12.84
CA GLY A 67 -9.61 1.58 12.93
C GLY A 67 -9.30 3.07 12.89
N PHE A 68 -8.32 3.49 13.68
CA PHE A 68 -7.90 4.90 13.79
C PHE A 68 -6.42 5.12 13.43
N SER A 69 -5.68 4.04 13.15
CA SER A 69 -4.31 4.12 12.66
C SER A 69 -4.23 4.76 11.28
N THR A 70 -3.09 5.40 11.00
CA THR A 70 -2.70 5.74 9.63
C THR A 70 -2.21 4.46 8.93
N PRO A 71 -2.74 4.10 7.75
CA PRO A 71 -2.22 2.96 7.00
C PRO A 71 -0.79 3.23 6.53
N ILE A 72 0.03 2.18 6.48
CA ILE A 72 1.36 2.23 5.89
C ILE A 72 1.42 1.33 4.67
N ILE A 73 2.33 1.62 3.74
CA ILE A 73 2.49 0.88 2.49
C ILE A 73 3.94 0.43 2.37
N TYR A 74 4.14 -0.86 2.12
CA TYR A 74 5.46 -1.39 1.80
C TYR A 74 5.33 -2.42 0.68
N GLU A 75 5.96 -2.12 -0.45
CA GLU A 75 5.83 -2.85 -1.71
C GLU A 75 4.35 -3.03 -2.11
N ASP A 76 3.90 -4.27 -2.25
CA ASP A 76 2.54 -4.61 -2.65
C ASP A 76 1.60 -4.85 -1.45
N LYS A 77 1.96 -4.36 -0.26
CA LYS A 77 1.19 -4.55 0.96
C LYS A 77 0.76 -3.23 1.59
N VAL A 78 -0.47 -3.21 2.08
CA VAL A 78 -1.02 -2.16 2.95
C VAL A 78 -1.19 -2.76 4.33
N PHE A 79 -0.70 -2.08 5.36
CA PHE A 79 -0.86 -2.50 6.75
C PHE A 79 -1.67 -1.47 7.52
N VAL A 80 -2.59 -1.95 8.36
CA VAL A 80 -3.47 -1.12 9.17
C VAL A 80 -3.84 -1.87 10.46
N THR A 81 -4.27 -1.14 11.48
CA THR A 81 -4.89 -1.73 12.66
C THR A 81 -6.38 -1.46 12.70
N ALA A 82 -7.14 -2.40 13.25
CA ALA A 82 -8.57 -2.23 13.49
C ALA A 82 -8.98 -2.97 14.77
N LEU A 83 -10.01 -2.48 15.44
CA LEU A 83 -10.68 -3.24 16.48
C LEU A 83 -11.68 -4.18 15.80
N ASP A 84 -11.61 -5.47 16.10
CA ASP A 84 -12.64 -6.42 15.70
C ASP A 84 -13.92 -6.17 16.50
N SER A 85 -15.02 -5.83 15.82
CA SER A 85 -16.29 -5.54 16.48
C SER A 85 -16.92 -6.78 17.13
N ALA A 86 -16.57 -7.98 16.66
CA ALA A 86 -17.12 -9.23 17.17
C ALA A 86 -16.40 -9.71 18.44
N THR A 87 -15.09 -9.51 18.50
CA THR A 87 -14.24 -10.06 19.58
C THR A 87 -13.68 -9.00 20.52
N ASN A 88 -13.80 -7.71 20.18
CA ASN A 88 -13.20 -6.59 20.89
C ASN A 88 -11.66 -6.70 21.04
N LYS A 89 -11.01 -7.34 20.07
CA LYS A 89 -9.56 -7.49 20.01
C LYS A 89 -8.93 -6.55 18.99
N LEU A 90 -7.72 -6.09 19.28
CA LEU A 90 -6.90 -5.35 18.34
C LEU A 90 -6.38 -6.30 17.28
N LEU A 91 -6.62 -5.96 16.02
CA LEU A 91 -6.07 -6.67 14.88
C LEU A 91 -4.99 -5.84 14.20
N ALA A 92 -3.87 -6.48 13.87
CA ALA A 92 -3.00 -6.06 12.78
C ALA A 92 -3.47 -6.76 11.50
N ILE A 93 -3.64 -5.99 10.42
CA ILE A 93 -4.21 -6.47 9.17
C ILE A 93 -3.26 -6.11 8.03
N CYS A 94 -3.01 -7.08 7.15
CA CYS A 94 -2.28 -6.88 5.90
C CYS A 94 -3.19 -7.15 4.71
N ILE A 95 -3.14 -6.23 3.76
CA ILE A 95 -4.00 -6.21 2.58
C ILE A 95 -3.10 -6.11 1.35
N ASP A 96 -3.42 -6.88 0.32
CA ASP A 96 -2.77 -6.78 -0.98
C ASP A 96 -3.12 -5.44 -1.63
N ARG A 97 -2.11 -4.63 -1.95
CA ARG A 97 -2.25 -3.27 -2.47
C ARG A 97 -2.94 -3.23 -3.84
N LYS A 98 -2.80 -4.30 -4.64
CA LYS A 98 -3.33 -4.33 -6.02
C LYS A 98 -4.81 -4.70 -6.05
N SER A 99 -5.20 -5.68 -5.24
CA SER A 99 -6.54 -6.27 -5.25
C SER A 99 -7.44 -5.83 -4.10
N GLY A 100 -6.89 -5.32 -2.99
CA GLY A 100 -7.63 -5.02 -1.77
C GLY A 100 -8.00 -6.26 -0.95
N ASN A 101 -7.48 -7.44 -1.32
CA ASN A 101 -7.72 -8.68 -0.59
C ASN A 101 -6.94 -8.74 0.72
N GLU A 102 -7.56 -9.20 1.79
CA GLU A 102 -6.85 -9.53 3.04
C GLU A 102 -5.84 -10.64 2.77
N LEU A 103 -4.57 -10.40 3.09
CA LEU A 103 -3.49 -11.38 3.03
C LEU A 103 -3.37 -12.13 4.35
N TRP A 104 -3.47 -11.41 5.46
CA TRP A 104 -3.52 -11.98 6.80
C TRP A 104 -4.10 -10.97 7.80
N LYS A 105 -4.52 -11.50 8.94
CA LYS A 105 -4.84 -10.72 10.15
C LYS A 105 -4.30 -11.44 11.39
N TYR A 106 -3.80 -10.69 12.35
CA TYR A 106 -3.32 -11.19 13.63
C TYR A 106 -3.96 -10.44 14.79
N GLU A 107 -4.33 -11.17 15.84
CA GLU A 107 -4.70 -10.58 17.12
C GLU A 107 -3.44 -10.08 17.83
N VAL A 108 -3.39 -8.79 18.14
CA VAL A 108 -2.22 -8.13 18.74
C VAL A 108 -2.42 -7.89 20.24
N ALA A 109 -3.64 -7.56 20.63
CA ALA A 109 -3.99 -7.26 22.02
C ALA A 109 -5.49 -7.48 22.26
N ASP A 110 -5.84 -7.69 23.53
CA ASP A 110 -7.21 -7.74 24.03
C ASP A 110 -7.42 -6.70 25.14
N GLY A 111 -8.63 -6.67 25.72
CA GLY A 111 -8.93 -5.82 26.87
C GLY A 111 -8.86 -4.31 26.62
N LEU A 112 -8.94 -3.88 25.35
CA LEU A 112 -8.92 -2.46 25.01
C LEU A 112 -10.22 -1.78 25.46
N GLU A 113 -10.09 -0.86 26.39
CA GLU A 113 -11.18 0.01 26.81
C GLU A 113 -11.40 1.10 25.77
N ASN A 114 -12.66 1.30 25.36
CA ASN A 114 -13.02 2.49 24.62
C ASN A 114 -12.96 3.70 25.57
N ARG A 115 -11.97 4.57 25.39
CA ARG A 115 -11.80 5.79 26.18
C ARG A 115 -12.19 6.98 25.33
N ASN A 116 -13.40 7.51 25.57
CA ASN A 116 -13.93 8.70 24.88
C ASN A 116 -13.91 8.61 23.35
N GLY A 117 -14.28 7.45 22.78
CA GLY A 117 -14.31 7.23 21.33
C GLY A 117 -12.99 6.71 20.74
N ASN A 118 -11.93 6.61 21.54
CA ASN A 118 -10.69 5.95 21.17
C ASN A 118 -10.75 4.46 21.55
N ASN A 119 -10.75 3.59 20.55
CA ASN A 119 -10.96 2.15 20.70
C ASN A 119 -9.64 1.33 20.77
N GLY A 120 -8.49 2.00 20.96
CA GLY A 120 -7.18 1.37 21.07
C GLY A 120 -6.54 0.94 19.73
N ALA A 121 -7.27 0.97 18.61
CA ALA A 121 -6.73 0.77 17.26
C ALA A 121 -6.11 2.05 16.66
N VAL A 122 -5.44 2.83 17.50
CA VAL A 122 -4.76 4.10 17.16
C VAL A 122 -3.30 3.93 16.75
N PRO A 123 -2.51 3.01 17.35
CA PRO A 123 -1.12 2.83 16.96
C PRO A 123 -1.00 2.48 15.47
N SER A 124 -0.35 3.36 14.70
CA SER A 124 -0.04 3.09 13.29
C SER A 124 1.04 2.02 13.20
N PRO A 125 0.92 1.05 12.27
CA PRO A 125 2.00 0.09 12.04
C PRO A 125 3.28 0.78 11.55
N VAL A 126 4.41 0.10 11.70
CA VAL A 126 5.72 0.53 11.17
C VAL A 126 6.46 -0.71 10.67
N THR A 127 7.21 -0.60 9.58
CA THR A 127 7.98 -1.73 9.05
C THR A 127 9.40 -1.34 8.63
N ASP A 128 10.33 -2.27 8.80
CA ASP A 128 11.69 -2.22 8.26
C ASP A 128 11.85 -3.05 6.97
N GLY A 129 10.74 -3.58 6.45
CA GLY A 129 10.70 -4.50 5.31
C GLY A 129 10.88 -5.97 5.66
N LYS A 130 11.21 -6.31 6.93
CA LYS A 130 11.32 -7.69 7.42
C LYS A 130 10.18 -8.03 8.38
N SER A 131 9.80 -7.07 9.21
CA SER A 131 8.75 -7.20 10.22
C SER A 131 7.86 -5.97 10.22
N VAL A 132 6.65 -6.11 10.74
CA VAL A 132 5.65 -5.05 10.89
C VAL A 132 5.00 -5.15 12.26
#